data_AF-A0A1G7NVT6-F1
#
_entry.id   AF-A0A1G7NVT6-F1
#
_cell.length_a   1.000
_cell.length_b   1.000
_cell.length_c   1.000
_cell.angle_alpha   90.00
_cell.angle_beta   90.00
_cell.angle_gamma   90.00
#
_symmetry.space_group_name_H-M   'P 1'
#
loop_
_entity.id
_entity.type
_entity.pdbx_description
1 polymer ?
#
loop_
_entity_poly.entity_id
_entity_poly.type
_entity_poly.pdbx_seq_one_letter_code
_entity_poly.pdbx_strand_id
1 'polypeptide(L)'
;MMRMLACDGEGVRMEVYLPLSVALAGQGLRAGQTVIGYYALDLTEANKGKPLEPVRVTMSADKKTVTVDQYTRGLPRTQIPVRGGTVDFDQRFAKRAKCGPFQSQDPNFGN
;
A
#
# COMPACT_ATOMS: atom_id res chain seq x y z
N MET A 1 -10.78 8.53 -1.61
CA MET A 1 -9.63 7.62 -1.85
C MET A 1 -10.13 6.20 -1.71
N MET A 2 -9.45 5.22 -2.31
CA MET A 2 -9.80 3.79 -2.21
C MET A 2 -8.60 3.03 -1.65
N ARG A 3 -8.84 2.11 -0.70
CA ARG A 3 -7.79 1.25 -0.16
C ARG A 3 -7.42 0.22 -1.22
N MET A 4 -6.13 0.17 -1.55
CA MET A 4 -5.60 -0.71 -2.58
C MET A 4 -4.80 -1.86 -2.00
N LEU A 5 -4.29 -1.68 -0.80
CA LEU A 5 -3.45 -2.65 -0.12
C LEU A 5 -3.65 -2.50 1.38
N ALA A 6 -3.70 -3.64 2.06
CA ALA A 6 -3.56 -3.73 3.50
C ALA A 6 -2.47 -4.75 3.80
N CYS A 7 -1.61 -4.42 4.76
CA CYS A 7 -0.59 -5.31 5.27
C CYS A 7 -0.63 -5.30 6.80
N ASP A 8 -0.48 -6.47 7.40
CA ASP A 8 -0.46 -6.66 8.84
C ASP A 8 0.92 -7.12 9.28
N GLY A 9 1.53 -6.35 10.19
CA GLY A 9 2.72 -6.73 10.94
C GLY A 9 2.37 -7.02 12.39
N GLU A 10 3.38 -7.27 13.21
CA GLU A 10 3.19 -7.49 14.66
C GLU A 10 2.79 -6.17 15.34
N GLY A 11 1.53 -6.08 15.78
CA GLY A 11 0.98 -4.88 16.46
C GLY A 11 0.82 -3.64 15.55
N VAL A 12 0.92 -3.82 14.23
CA VAL A 12 0.91 -2.72 13.25
C VAL A 12 0.10 -3.08 12.01
N ARG A 13 -0.69 -2.13 11.52
CA ARG A 13 -1.38 -2.22 10.24
C ARG A 13 -0.95 -1.10 9.31
N MET A 14 -0.68 -1.48 8.06
CA MET A 14 -0.27 -0.58 7.00
C MET A 14 -1.28 -0.64 5.88
N GLU A 15 -1.64 0.52 5.35
CA GLU A 15 -2.57 0.59 4.23
C GLU A 15 -2.07 1.56 3.18
N VAL A 16 -2.31 1.22 1.91
CA VAL A 16 -2.02 2.12 0.78
C VAL A 16 -3.33 2.45 0.09
N TYR A 17 -3.51 3.74 -0.15
CA TYR A 17 -4.68 4.33 -0.76
C TYR A 17 -4.32 5.01 -2.07
N LEU A 18 -5.20 4.92 -3.06
CA LEU A 18 -5.10 5.65 -4.31
C LEU A 18 -6.29 6.59 -4.54
N PRO A 19 -6.13 7.62 -5.38
CA PRO A 19 -7.25 8.41 -5.87
C PRO A 19 -8.29 7.52 -6.56
N LEU A 20 -9.57 7.84 -6.35
CA LEU A 20 -10.67 7.04 -6.89
C LEU A 20 -10.66 6.98 -8.42
N SER A 21 -10.30 8.09 -9.08
CA SER A 21 -10.16 8.19 -10.55
C SER A 21 -9.12 7.23 -11.11
N VAL A 22 -8.10 6.88 -10.33
CA VAL A 22 -7.06 5.91 -10.68
C VAL A 22 -7.52 4.50 -10.34
N ALA A 23 -8.07 4.31 -9.13
CA ALA A 23 -8.50 3.01 -8.65
C ALA A 23 -9.65 2.40 -9.46
N LEU A 24 -10.58 3.24 -9.93
CA LEU A 24 -11.75 2.84 -10.73
C LEU A 24 -11.54 2.96 -12.25
N ALA A 25 -10.37 3.40 -12.71
CA ALA A 25 -10.06 3.30 -14.13
C ALA A 25 -10.19 1.82 -14.53
N GLY A 26 -10.87 1.49 -15.64
CA GLY A 26 -11.29 0.11 -15.96
C GLY A 26 -10.19 -0.97 -16.05
N GLN A 27 -8.91 -0.61 -15.90
CA GLN A 27 -7.78 -1.54 -15.79
C GLN A 27 -6.95 -1.38 -14.51
N GLY A 28 -7.42 -0.59 -13.53
CA GLY A 28 -6.65 -0.18 -12.36
C GLY A 28 -5.39 0.62 -12.74
N LEU A 29 -4.32 0.42 -11.97
CA LEU A 29 -3.00 0.97 -12.30
C LEU A 29 -2.44 0.31 -13.56
N ARG A 30 -2.07 1.12 -14.57
CA ARG A 30 -1.51 0.61 -15.82
C ARG A 30 -0.08 0.10 -15.61
N ALA A 31 0.37 -0.82 -16.46
CA ALA A 31 1.74 -1.32 -16.43
C ALA A 31 2.76 -0.17 -16.57
N GLY A 32 3.77 -0.14 -15.70
CA GLY A 32 4.78 0.92 -15.66
C GLY A 32 4.29 2.27 -15.13
N GLN A 33 2.99 2.42 -14.84
CA GLN A 33 2.42 3.67 -14.36
C GLN A 33 2.87 3.94 -12.93
N THR A 34 3.22 5.19 -12.66
CA THR A 34 3.44 5.72 -11.32
C THR A 34 2.38 6.77 -11.00
N VAL A 35 1.81 6.70 -9.80
CA VAL A 35 0.86 7.69 -9.28
C VAL A 35 1.23 8.09 -7.86
N ILE A 36 0.71 9.23 -7.42
CA ILE A 36 0.74 9.60 -6.01
C ILE A 36 -0.45 8.95 -5.30
N GLY A 37 -0.12 8.15 -4.29
CA GLY A 37 -1.05 7.57 -3.34
C GLY A 37 -0.79 8.09 -1.93
N TYR A 38 -1.44 7.46 -0.96
CA TYR A 38 -1.26 7.75 0.44
C TYR A 38 -1.04 6.48 1.24
N TYR A 39 -0.12 6.55 2.18
CA TYR A 39 0.20 5.50 3.12
C TYR A 39 -0.36 5.85 4.50
N ALA A 40 -1.09 4.92 5.10
CA ALA A 40 -1.51 4.99 6.48
C ALA A 40 -0.72 3.97 7.31
N LEU A 41 -0.29 4.41 8.49
CA LEU A 41 0.33 3.56 9.49
C LEU A 41 -0.51 3.65 10.76
N ASP A 42 -1.08 2.51 11.14
CA ASP A 42 -1.85 2.35 12.35
C ASP A 42 -1.07 1.50 13.35
N LEU A 43 -0.64 2.14 14.45
CA LEU A 43 -0.06 1.50 15.62
C LEU A 43 -1.08 1.56 16.76
N THR A 44 -2.25 0.94 16.56
CA THR A 44 -3.36 0.96 17.52
C THR A 44 -2.90 0.52 18.92
N GLU A 45 -2.06 -0.50 19.03
CA GLU A 45 -1.51 -0.95 20.33
C GLU A 45 -0.64 0.10 21.03
N ALA A 46 -0.02 0.99 20.26
CA ALA A 46 0.76 2.11 20.78
C ALA A 46 -0.06 3.42 20.91
N ASN A 47 -1.37 3.37 20.63
CA ASN A 47 -2.25 4.54 20.47
C ASN A 47 -1.65 5.65 19.59
N LYS A 48 -0.98 5.23 18.50
CA LYS A 48 -0.28 6.11 17.55
C LYS A 48 -0.77 5.84 16.13
N GLY A 49 -1.77 6.59 15.68
CA GLY A 49 -2.10 6.70 14.26
C GLY A 49 -1.27 7.80 13.62
N LYS A 50 -0.57 7.52 12.51
CA LYS A 50 0.02 8.59 11.70
C LYS A 50 -0.96 9.04 10.61
N PRO A 51 -0.98 10.35 10.29
CA PRO A 51 -1.77 10.84 9.16
C PRO A 51 -1.30 10.21 7.85
N LEU A 52 -2.16 10.29 6.83
CA LEU A 52 -1.86 9.83 5.48
C LEU A 52 -0.61 10.51 4.91
N GLU A 53 0.45 9.73 4.68
CA GLU A 53 1.71 10.22 4.10
C GLU A 53 1.72 9.98 2.58
N PRO A 54 2.12 10.96 1.76
CA PRO A 54 2.16 10.77 0.32
C PRO A 54 3.25 9.76 -0.06
N VAL A 55 2.89 8.84 -0.95
CA VAL A 55 3.80 7.82 -1.48
C VAL A 55 3.70 7.75 -3.00
N ARG A 56 4.78 7.36 -3.67
CA ARG A 56 4.71 6.96 -5.08
C ARG A 56 4.37 5.48 -5.16
N VAL A 57 3.34 5.17 -5.92
CA VAL A 57 2.90 3.79 -6.18
C VAL A 57 3.14 3.50 -7.66
N THR A 58 4.00 2.51 -7.93
CA THR A 58 4.39 2.13 -9.28
C THR A 58 4.02 0.68 -9.55
N MET A 59 3.24 0.43 -10.59
CA MET A 59 2.97 -0.93 -11.08
C MET A 59 4.12 -1.37 -11.99
N SER A 60 4.67 -2.56 -11.78
CA SER A 60 5.69 -3.13 -12.66
C SER A 60 5.15 -3.34 -14.07
N ALA A 61 6.04 -3.38 -15.07
CA ALA A 61 5.64 -3.56 -16.47
C ALA A 61 4.92 -4.91 -16.70
N ASP A 62 5.32 -5.95 -15.96
CA ASP A 62 4.71 -7.28 -16.01
C ASP A 62 3.47 -7.43 -15.10
N LYS A 63 3.06 -6.36 -14.42
CA LYS A 63 1.95 -6.30 -13.45
C LYS A 63 2.03 -7.33 -12.31
N LYS A 64 3.22 -7.84 -11.99
CA LYS A 64 3.41 -8.79 -10.90
C LYS A 64 3.72 -8.13 -9.57
N THR A 65 4.22 -6.90 -9.59
CA THR A 65 4.72 -6.21 -8.40
C THR A 65 4.25 -4.77 -8.37
N VAL A 66 3.86 -4.30 -7.20
CA VAL A 66 3.66 -2.89 -6.90
C VAL A 66 4.84 -2.41 -6.06
N THR A 67 5.46 -1.32 -6.49
CA THR A 67 6.48 -0.63 -5.70
C THR A 67 5.84 0.51 -4.95
N VAL A 68 6.07 0.58 -3.64
CA VAL A 68 5.69 1.71 -2.79
C VAL A 68 6.96 2.44 -2.36
N ASP A 69 7.05 3.72 -2.69
CA ASP A 69 8.18 4.58 -2.38
C ASP A 69 7.72 5.71 -1.44
N GLN A 70 8.18 5.63 -0.18
CA GLN A 70 7.97 6.63 0.86
C GLN A 70 9.00 7.76 0.74
N TYR A 71 8.98 8.44 -0.41
CA TYR A 71 10.01 9.39 -0.85
C TYR A 71 10.18 10.60 0.08
N THR A 72 9.18 10.96 0.90
CA THR A 72 9.29 12.03 1.90
C THR A 72 10.03 11.62 3.17
N ARG A 73 10.22 10.30 3.38
CA ARG A 73 10.86 9.72 4.57
C ARG A 73 12.26 9.16 4.29
N GLY A 74 12.69 9.13 3.02
CA GLY A 74 13.98 8.57 2.60
C GLY A 74 14.13 7.07 2.90
N LEU A 75 13.01 6.36 3.06
CA LEU A 75 13.02 4.91 3.32
C LEU A 75 13.26 4.13 2.03
N PRO A 76 13.84 2.92 2.12
CA PRO A 76 13.92 2.02 0.97
C PRO A 76 12.54 1.76 0.37
N ARG A 77 12.51 1.62 -0.96
CA ARG A 77 11.29 1.25 -1.68
C ARG A 77 10.89 -0.17 -1.30
N THR A 78 9.60 -0.38 -1.08
CA THR A 78 9.06 -1.72 -0.84
C THR A 78 8.46 -2.26 -2.12
N GLN A 79 8.86 -3.48 -2.49
CA GLN A 79 8.28 -4.24 -3.60
C GLN A 79 7.31 -5.27 -3.05
N ILE A 80 6.09 -5.26 -3.58
CA ILE A 80 4.97 -6.05 -3.06
C ILE A 80 4.36 -6.83 -4.21
N PRO A 81 4.32 -8.16 -4.14
CA PRO A 81 3.63 -8.93 -5.15
C PRO A 81 2.15 -8.53 -5.22
N VAL A 82 1.61 -8.37 -6.43
CA VAL A 82 0.20 -8.01 -6.65
C VAL A 82 -0.76 -9.03 -6.04
N ARG A 83 -0.35 -10.30 -5.95
CA ARG A 83 -1.14 -11.35 -5.30
C ARG A 83 -1.08 -11.32 -3.77
N GLY A 84 -0.36 -10.37 -3.18
CA GLY A 84 -0.02 -10.37 -1.78
C GLY A 84 1.21 -11.21 -1.48
N GLY A 85 1.73 -11.07 -0.26
CA GLY A 85 2.97 -11.71 0.15
C GLY A 85 3.51 -11.14 1.45
N THR A 86 4.61 -11.71 1.94
CA THR A 86 5.31 -11.19 3.11
C THR A 86 6.44 -10.27 2.65
N VAL A 87 6.46 -9.03 3.13
CA VAL A 87 7.43 -8.00 2.72
C VAL A 87 7.90 -7.17 3.91
N ASP A 88 9.02 -6.48 3.74
CA ASP A 88 9.46 -5.44 4.67
C ASP A 88 8.95 -4.08 4.16
N PHE A 89 7.86 -3.57 4.75
CA PHE A 89 7.11 -2.42 4.22
C PHE A 89 7.60 -1.07 4.77
N ASP A 90 7.99 -1.05 6.04
CA ASP A 90 8.71 0.03 6.70
C ASP A 90 9.70 -0.72 7.60
N GLN A 91 10.98 -0.72 7.22
CA GLN A 91 12.02 -1.54 7.88
C GLN A 91 12.13 -1.31 9.40
N ARG A 92 11.48 -0.26 9.93
CA ARG A 92 11.44 0.06 11.36
C ARG A 92 10.28 -0.60 12.11
N PHE A 93 9.10 -0.67 11.49
CA PHE A 93 7.86 -1.08 12.18
C PHE A 93 7.22 -2.31 11.57
N ALA A 94 7.44 -2.56 10.29
CA ALA A 94 6.70 -3.52 9.49
C ALA A 94 7.64 -4.53 8.82
N LYS A 95 8.48 -5.17 9.64
CA LYS A 95 9.29 -6.31 9.19
C LYS A 95 8.38 -7.52 9.03
N ARG A 96 8.55 -8.26 7.93
CA ARG A 96 7.75 -9.44 7.59
C ARG A 96 6.23 -9.18 7.65
N ALA A 97 5.81 -8.01 7.21
CA ALA A 97 4.40 -7.66 7.10
C ALA A 97 3.71 -8.55 6.06
N LYS A 98 2.57 -9.13 6.43
CA LYS A 98 1.73 -9.93 5.53
C LYS A 98 0.79 -9.01 4.78
N CYS A 99 1.05 -8.80 3.50
CA CYS A 99 0.20 -8.01 2.61
C CYS A 99 -0.81 -8.90 1.88
N GLY A 100 -2.06 -8.44 1.82
CA GLY A 100 -3.08 -9.02 0.96
C GLY A 100 -2.87 -8.66 -0.52
N PRO A 101 -3.72 -9.19 -1.44
CA PRO A 101 -3.66 -8.84 -2.85
C PRO A 101 -3.93 -7.35 -3.10
N PHE A 102 -3.23 -6.79 -4.09
CA PHE A 102 -3.46 -5.43 -4.55
C PHE A 102 -4.84 -5.31 -5.22
N GLN A 103 -5.57 -4.24 -4.89
CA GLN A 103 -6.99 -4.02 -5.23
C GLN A 103 -7.95 -5.10 -4.69
N SER A 104 -7.53 -5.90 -3.70
CA SER A 104 -8.48 -6.65 -2.87
C SER A 104 -9.31 -5.63 -2.10
N GLN A 105 -10.49 -5.28 -2.62
CA GLN A 105 -11.37 -4.34 -1.94
C GLN A 105 -11.74 -4.89 -0.56
N ASP A 106 -11.99 -3.98 0.38
CA ASP A 106 -12.73 -4.35 1.57
C ASP A 106 -14.09 -4.91 1.11
N PRO A 107 -14.51 -6.12 1.51
CA PRO A 107 -15.86 -6.58 1.22
C PRO A 107 -16.95 -5.64 1.75
N ASN A 108 -16.61 -4.72 2.65
CA ASN A 108 -17.51 -3.69 3.19
C ASN A 108 -17.38 -2.32 2.50
N PHE A 109 -16.62 -2.21 1.41
CA PHE A 109 -16.53 -0.95 0.67
C PHE A 109 -17.83 -0.71 -0.11
N GLY A 110 -18.79 0.00 0.49
CA GLY A 110 -20.07 0.35 -0.12
C GLY A 110 -21.33 -0.20 0.58
N ASN A 111 -21.22 -0.75 1.79
CA ASN A 111 -22.36 -0.98 2.68
C ASN A 111 -22.50 0.14 3.71
#